data_AF-A0A258M3B9-F1
#
_entry.id   AF-A0A258M3B9-F1
#
_cell.length_a   1.000
_cell.length_b   1.000
_cell.length_c   1.000
_cell.angle_alpha   90.00
_cell.angle_beta   90.00
_cell.angle_gamma   90.00
#
_symmetry.space_group_name_H-M   'P 1'
#
loop_
_entity.id
_entity.type
_entity.pdbx_description
1 polymer ?
#
loop_
_entity_poly.entity_id
_entity_poly.type
_entity_poly.pdbx_seq_one_letter_code
_entity_poly.pdbx_strand_id
1 'polypeptide(L)' 'MPAAFADRCALLISFAVCAVAAFTYNDYGLGWDDFTHSQYGELLYRYYASGLTNQKVFTFVNLYY' A
#
# COMPACT_ATOMS: atom_id res chain seq x y z
N MET A 1 -0.71 -42.12 8.90
CA MET A 1 0.32 -41.73 7.92
C MET A 1 -0.11 -40.69 6.88
N PRO A 2 -1.37 -40.59 6.40
CA PRO A 2 -1.73 -39.56 5.39
C PRO A 2 -1.80 -38.13 5.95
N ALA A 3 -2.20 -37.95 7.22
CA ALA A 3 -2.24 -36.63 7.87
C ALA A 3 -0.86 -35.94 7.89
N ALA A 4 0.20 -36.67 8.25
CA ALA A 4 1.55 -36.13 8.28
C ALA A 4 2.09 -35.71 6.90
N PHE A 5 1.55 -36.27 5.80
CA PHE A 5 1.89 -35.83 4.45
C PHE A 5 1.14 -34.54 4.10
N ALA A 6 -0.16 -34.50 4.38
CA ALA A 6 -0.97 -33.30 4.20
C ALA A 6 -0.43 -32.11 5.02
N ASP A 7 0.02 -32.35 6.26
CA ASP A 7 0.61 -31.33 7.13
C ASP A 7 1.91 -30.77 6.54
N ARG A 8 2.76 -31.62 5.96
CA ARG A 8 4.00 -31.18 5.28
C ARG A 8 3.69 -30.36 4.02
N CYS A 9 2.68 -30.76 3.26
CA CYS A 9 2.21 -30.00 2.10
C CYS A 9 1.66 -28.63 2.53
N ALA A 10 0.87 -28.58 3.60
CA ALA A 10 0.34 -27.33 4.14
C ALA A 10 1.48 -26.39 4.57
N LEU A 11 2.47 -26.89 5.32
CA LEU A 11 3.64 -26.11 5.73
C LEU A 11 4.44 -25.59 4.52
N LEU A 12 4.66 -26.42 3.51
CA LEU A 12 5.35 -26.02 2.27
C LEU A 12 4.61 -24.90 1.54
N ILE A 13 3.29 -25.02 1.40
CA ILE A 13 2.47 -24.03 0.72
C ILE A 13 2.46 -22.72 1.51
N SER A 14 2.26 -22.76 2.83
CA SER A 14 2.30 -21.57 3.68
C SER A 14 3.66 -20.87 3.60
N PHE A 15 4.75 -21.63 3.64
CA PHE A 15 6.09 -21.07 3.48
C PHE A 15 6.30 -20.41 2.11
N ALA A 16 5.84 -21.06 1.04
CA ALA A 16 5.92 -20.51 -0.31
C ALA A 16 5.12 -19.20 -0.43
N VAL A 17 3.91 -19.14 0.13
CA VAL A 17 3.08 -17.92 0.14
C VAL A 17 3.78 -16.80 0.93
N CYS A 18 4.34 -17.09 2.09
CA CYS A 18 5.10 -16.11 2.87
C CYS A 18 6.33 -15.60 2.12
N ALA A 19 7.05 -16.48 1.44
CA ALA A 19 8.20 -16.10 0.63
C ALA A 19 7.79 -15.17 -0.52
N VAL A 20 6.75 -15.53 -1.27
CA VAL A 20 6.20 -14.68 -2.34
C VAL A 20 5.82 -13.31 -1.77
N ALA A 21 5.04 -13.28 -0.69
CA ALA A 21 4.63 -12.02 -0.05
C ALA A 21 5.83 -11.16 0.37
N ALA A 22 6.87 -11.74 0.95
CA ALA A 22 8.06 -11.01 1.37
C ALA A 22 8.85 -10.44 0.18
N PHE A 23 8.99 -11.20 -0.92
CA PHE A 23 9.72 -10.75 -2.10
C PHE A 23 8.93 -9.77 -2.96
N THR A 24 7.61 -9.89 -3.03
CA THR A 24 6.75 -9.01 -3.84
C THR A 24 6.20 -7.83 -3.05
N TYR A 25 6.52 -7.71 -1.76
CA TYR A 25 6.02 -6.62 -0.91
C TYR A 25 6.41 -5.24 -1.45
N ASN A 26 7.60 -5.07 -2.04
CA ASN A 26 7.98 -3.78 -2.60
C ASN A 26 7.21 -3.42 -3.88
N ASP A 27 6.78 -4.43 -4.65
CA ASP A 27 6.11 -4.23 -5.95
C ASP A 27 4.57 -4.14 -5.82
N TYR A 28 4.00 -4.90 -4.88
CA TYR A 28 2.56 -5.07 -4.68
C TYR A 28 2.11 -4.90 -3.23
N GLY A 29 3.02 -4.55 -2.33
CA GLY A 29 2.65 -4.18 -0.97
C GLY A 29 1.74 -2.97 -1.05
N LEU A 30 0.44 -3.20 -0.90
CA LEU A 30 -0.57 -2.16 -0.78
C LEU A 30 -0.30 -1.41 0.52
N GLY A 31 0.66 -0.48 0.49
CA GLY A 31 0.64 0.65 1.39
C GLY A 31 -0.70 1.32 1.17
N TRP A 32 -1.51 1.39 2.22
CA TRP A 32 -2.71 2.24 2.23
C TRP A 32 -2.40 3.69 1.87
N ASP A 33 -1.11 4.06 1.96
CA ASP A 33 -0.50 5.25 1.39
C ASP A 33 -0.07 4.97 -0.07
N ASP A 34 -1.04 4.87 -0.96
CA ASP A 34 -0.78 4.90 -2.41
C ASP A 34 0.04 6.17 -2.73
N PHE A 35 0.80 6.21 -3.83
CA PHE A 35 1.58 7.40 -4.22
C PHE A 35 0.73 8.68 -4.19
N THR A 36 -0.55 8.53 -4.50
CA THR A 36 -1.59 9.55 -4.41
C THR A 36 -1.79 10.11 -2.99
N HIS A 37 -1.83 9.25 -1.96
CA HIS A 37 -2.14 9.67 -0.59
C HIS A 37 -0.96 10.42 0.06
N SER A 38 0.28 9.98 -0.21
CA SER A 38 1.50 10.66 0.25
C SER A 38 1.66 12.04 -0.40
N GLN A 39 1.36 12.13 -1.69
CA GLN A 39 1.34 13.40 -2.41
C GLN A 39 0.24 14.33 -1.88
N TYR A 40 -0.95 13.82 -1.60
CA TYR A 40 -2.04 14.62 -1.05
C TYR A 40 -1.70 15.17 0.35
N GLY A 41 -1.02 14.39 1.19
CA GLY A 41 -0.53 14.84 2.50
C GLY A 41 0.40 16.06 2.40
N GLU A 42 1.35 16.03 1.46
CA GLU A 42 2.26 17.16 1.20
C GLU A 42 1.51 18.40 0.68
N LEU A 43 0.50 18.21 -0.17
CA LEU A 43 -0.36 19.30 -0.64
C LEU A 43 -1.17 19.93 0.49
N LEU A 44 -1.72 19.12 1.40
CA LEU A 44 -2.47 19.58 2.57
C LEU A 44 -1.56 20.38 3.52
N TYR A 45 -0.35 19.86 3.78
CA TYR A 45 0.65 20.56 4.58
C TYR A 45 0.98 21.94 4.01
N ARG A 46 1.25 22.02 2.70
CA ARG A 46 1.54 23.28 2.02
C ARG A 46 0.38 24.27 2.04
N TYR A 47 -0.87 23.78 2.01
CA TYR A 47 -2.06 24.62 2.11
C TYR A 47 -2.17 25.31 3.48
N TYR A 48 -1.98 24.57 4.57
CA TYR A 48 -1.97 25.16 5.91
C TYR A 48 -0.74 26.05 6.15
N ALA A 49 0.45 25.60 5.71
CA ALA A 49 1.68 26.37 5.84
C ALA A 49 1.64 27.71 5.09
N SER A 50 0.90 27.79 3.98
CA SER A 50 0.75 29.03 3.20
C SER A 50 -0.35 29.96 3.72
N GLY A 51 -1.02 29.62 4.83
CA GLY A 51 -2.15 30.38 5.35
C GLY A 51 -3.39 30.29 4.45
N LEU A 52 -3.70 29.08 3.96
CA LEU A 52 -4.89 28.79 3.15
C LEU A 52 -4.87 29.37 1.73
N THR A 53 -3.69 29.72 1.22
CA THR A 53 -3.52 30.35 -0.11
C THR A 53 -3.16 29.37 -1.21
N ASN A 54 -2.56 28.21 -0.89
CA ASN A 54 -2.09 27.25 -1.87
C ASN A 54 -3.21 26.30 -2.31
N GLN A 55 -4.01 26.74 -3.29
CA GLN A 55 -5.19 26.02 -3.77
C GLN A 55 -4.88 24.75 -4.60
N LYS A 56 -3.61 24.41 -4.84
CA LYS A 56 -3.24 23.21 -5.59
C LYS A 56 -3.78 21.92 -4.96
N VAL A 57 -4.06 21.95 -3.65
CA VAL A 57 -4.73 20.86 -2.91
C VAL A 57 -6.07 20.46 -3.54
N PHE A 58 -6.80 21.40 -4.13
CA PHE A 58 -8.11 21.16 -4.75
C PHE A 58 -8.03 20.67 -6.21
N THR A 59 -6.83 20.63 -6.79
CA THR A 59 -6.61 20.19 -8.18
C THR A 59 -5.95 18.80 -8.23
N PHE A 60 -5.67 18.20 -7.07
CA PHE A 60 -5.06 16.88 -7.00
C PHE A 60 -6.02 15.79 -7.45
N VAL A 61 -5.46 14.76 -8.09
CA VAL A 61 -6.14 13.72 -8.89
C VAL A 61 -7.43 13.25 -8.20
N ASN A 62 -8.56 13.44 -8.89
CA ASN A 62 -9.91 12.97 -8.53
C ASN A 62 -10.77 13.82 -7.56
N LEU A 63 -10.86 15.14 -7.75
CA LEU A 63 -11.91 15.98 -7.13
C LEU A 63 -12.99 16.47 -8.10
N TYR A 64 -12.84 16.18 -9.39
CA TYR A 64 -13.84 16.44 -10.42
C TYR A 64 -14.00 15.18 -11.27
N TYR A 65 -15.07 14.44 -11.01
CA TYR A 65 -15.68 13.51 -11.95
C TYR A 65 -17.06 14.07 -12.31
#